data_AF-A0A920DTF3-F1
#
_entry.id   AF-A0A920DTF3-F1
#
_cell.length_a   1.000
_cell.length_b   1.000
_cell.length_c   1.000
_cell.angle_alpha   90.00
_cell.angle_beta   90.00
_cell.angle_gamma   90.00
#
_symmetry.space_group_name_H-M   'P 1'
#
loop_
_entity.id
_entity.type
_entity.pdbx_description
1 polymer ?
#
loop_
_entity_poly.entity_id
_entity_poly.type
_entity_poly.pdbx_seq_one_letter_code
_entity_poly.pdbx_strand_id
1 'polypeptide(L)'
;MPGQGEESSYLCVAKGAQIFAEGTADAPIIFTFEADPLDGSTPLTTRGQWGGLIVLGEAGLNSTPGVSSIEGIPTNVPFGQYGGNNDADNSGVITYVSIRHGGTEIGAGNEINGFTLGGVGSGTTINNVEVIANADDGIEFFGGTVSIQNAMVAGVGDDSYDYDEGWRGQLNSNWVAVASSDDGDRGGEHDGGTDPETAQPYATPTITYATFVGRGVDAGKRALTFRDNAGGNYSNSVFFNYAKGVDVEDLSEGEDSYSRFLSGELTFTNNVVDCGSNAFVTSQGEDLSAYFNANGNSTSSNHGLTWSPSAVSLAGRADWASWTLAMTSGWVSPGEVVQGDVVVSSNVTGTAYWTANNTYHLDGGVFVEPGATLHIEAGTVVKGMPGQGEESSYLCVAKGAQIFAEGTADAPIIFTFEADPLDGSTLNYKRTMGGINSIR
;
A
#
# COMPACT_ATOMS: atom_id res chain seq x y z
N MET A 1 33.34 4.92 -11.77
CA MET A 1 33.93 5.07 -10.42
C MET A 1 32.74 5.14 -9.49
N PRO A 2 32.58 4.23 -8.52
CA PRO A 2 31.51 4.35 -7.55
C PRO A 2 31.79 5.61 -6.72
N GLY A 3 31.05 6.67 -7.01
CA GLY A 3 30.99 7.81 -6.11
C GLY A 3 30.23 7.39 -4.84
N GLN A 4 30.65 7.95 -3.71
CA GLN A 4 30.03 7.80 -2.40
C GLN A 4 29.97 9.20 -1.79
N GLY A 5 29.03 9.48 -0.89
CA GLY A 5 28.89 10.83 -0.34
C GLY A 5 28.43 11.84 -1.40
N GLU A 6 28.99 13.05 -1.33
CA GLU A 6 28.77 14.14 -2.30
C GLU A 6 29.07 13.79 -3.77
N GLU A 7 29.83 12.72 -4.03
CA GLU A 7 30.18 12.26 -5.38
C GLU A 7 29.25 11.15 -5.90
N SER A 8 28.26 10.74 -5.10
CA SER A 8 27.33 9.67 -5.46
C SER A 8 26.55 9.95 -6.75
N SER A 9 26.34 8.89 -7.54
CA SER A 9 25.56 8.97 -8.77
C SER A 9 24.08 8.72 -8.50
N TYR A 10 23.21 9.56 -9.03
CA TYR A 10 21.76 9.43 -9.00
C TYR A 10 21.15 9.87 -10.34
N LEU A 11 19.88 9.53 -10.57
CA LEU A 11 19.11 10.10 -11.69
C LEU A 11 18.04 11.02 -11.13
N CYS A 12 18.12 12.31 -11.46
CA CYS A 12 17.09 13.29 -11.10
C CYS A 12 16.36 13.78 -12.36
N VAL A 13 15.04 13.60 -12.38
CA VAL A 13 14.12 14.20 -13.35
C VAL A 13 13.68 15.53 -12.76
N ALA A 14 14.36 16.60 -13.16
CA ALA A 14 14.13 17.93 -12.62
C ALA A 14 12.72 18.47 -12.93
N LYS A 15 12.26 19.42 -12.11
CA LYS A 15 10.99 20.12 -12.28
C LYS A 15 10.79 20.62 -13.72
N GLY A 16 9.64 20.26 -14.31
CA GLY A 16 9.27 20.60 -15.70
C GLY A 16 9.85 19.66 -16.77
N ALA A 17 10.67 18.68 -16.39
CA ALA A 17 11.08 17.58 -17.25
C ALA A 17 10.12 16.38 -17.10
N GLN A 18 10.23 15.42 -18.02
CA GLN A 18 9.43 14.20 -17.99
C GLN A 18 10.31 12.97 -18.21
N ILE A 19 9.92 11.85 -17.60
CA ILE A 19 10.49 10.52 -17.83
C ILE A 19 9.41 9.58 -18.40
N PHE A 20 9.78 8.77 -19.39
CA PHE A 20 8.92 7.72 -19.94
C PHE A 20 9.66 6.39 -19.82
N ALA A 21 9.53 5.78 -18.65
CA ALA A 21 10.09 4.46 -18.32
C ALA A 21 8.96 3.43 -18.35
N GLU A 22 8.64 2.94 -19.54
CA GLU A 22 7.50 2.06 -19.80
C GLU A 22 7.98 0.62 -20.08
N GLY A 23 8.35 -0.09 -19.02
CA GLY A 23 8.68 -1.51 -19.07
C GLY A 23 7.45 -2.42 -19.19
N THR A 24 7.69 -3.72 -19.13
CA THR A 24 6.63 -4.74 -19.02
C THR A 24 7.00 -5.78 -17.96
N ALA A 25 6.04 -6.60 -17.51
CA ALA A 25 6.32 -7.68 -16.55
C ALA A 25 7.43 -8.63 -17.03
N ASP A 26 7.49 -8.93 -18.33
CA ASP A 26 8.50 -9.83 -18.91
C ASP A 26 9.84 -9.12 -19.22
N ALA A 27 9.83 -7.79 -19.27
CA ALA A 27 11.00 -6.98 -19.57
C ALA A 27 10.93 -5.65 -18.79
N PRO A 28 11.15 -5.69 -17.46
CA PRO A 28 11.13 -4.49 -16.64
C PRO A 28 12.38 -3.64 -16.92
N ILE A 29 12.26 -2.33 -16.68
CA ILE A 29 13.41 -1.42 -16.68
C ILE A 29 14.09 -1.52 -15.30
N ILE A 30 15.40 -1.73 -15.28
CA ILE A 30 16.18 -1.88 -14.04
C ILE A 30 17.13 -0.71 -13.88
N PHE A 31 17.00 0.03 -12.78
CA PHE A 31 17.98 1.02 -12.32
C PHE A 31 18.77 0.40 -11.16
N THR A 32 20.09 0.30 -11.33
CA THR A 32 21.01 -0.32 -10.36
C THR A 32 22.43 0.19 -10.57
N PHE A 33 23.36 -0.26 -9.72
CA PHE A 33 24.77 0.11 -9.76
C PHE A 33 25.58 -0.69 -10.80
N GLU A 34 26.73 -0.15 -11.21
CA GLU A 34 27.56 -0.68 -12.32
C GLU A 34 28.00 -2.15 -12.14
N ALA A 35 28.18 -2.60 -10.90
CA ALA A 35 28.68 -3.94 -10.60
C ALA A 35 27.57 -4.99 -10.31
N ASP A 36 26.29 -4.62 -10.43
CA ASP A 36 25.18 -5.58 -10.33
C ASP A 36 25.20 -6.53 -11.56
N PRO A 37 25.37 -7.85 -11.38
CA PRO A 37 25.36 -8.82 -12.47
C PRO A 37 23.98 -9.01 -13.11
N LEU A 38 22.90 -8.46 -12.53
CA LEU A 38 21.51 -8.55 -13.02
C LEU A 38 20.93 -9.97 -13.04
N ASP A 39 21.59 -10.95 -12.42
CA ASP A 39 21.16 -12.34 -12.33
C ASP A 39 20.52 -12.69 -10.98
N GLY A 40 20.31 -11.68 -10.13
CA GLY A 40 19.72 -11.84 -8.80
C GLY A 40 20.69 -12.39 -7.74
N SER A 41 21.98 -12.54 -8.07
CA SER A 41 22.99 -13.03 -7.12
C SER A 41 23.48 -11.97 -6.14
N THR A 42 23.21 -10.67 -6.38
CA THR A 42 23.54 -9.58 -5.46
C THR A 42 22.78 -9.74 -4.14
N PRO A 43 23.46 -9.84 -2.98
CA PRO A 43 22.78 -9.94 -1.70
C PRO A 43 21.91 -8.72 -1.39
N LEU A 44 20.75 -8.94 -0.78
CA LEU A 44 19.84 -7.87 -0.32
C LEU A 44 20.47 -6.92 0.71
N THR A 45 21.53 -7.36 1.39
CA THR A 45 22.31 -6.54 2.32
C THR A 45 23.29 -5.61 1.61
N THR A 46 23.38 -5.68 0.28
CA THR A 46 24.20 -4.76 -0.52
C THR A 46 23.36 -3.52 -0.79
N ARG A 47 23.55 -2.47 -0.01
CA ARG A 47 22.77 -1.24 -0.07
C ARG A 47 23.69 -0.03 -0.28
N GLY A 48 23.14 1.13 -0.63
CA GLY A 48 23.89 2.40 -0.74
C GLY A 48 24.92 2.44 -1.87
N GLN A 49 24.71 1.64 -2.93
CA GLN A 49 25.68 1.54 -4.04
C GLN A 49 25.56 2.70 -5.04
N TRP A 50 24.45 3.42 -5.01
CA TRP A 50 24.18 4.66 -5.75
C TRP A 50 23.05 5.42 -5.03
N GLY A 51 22.67 6.61 -5.52
CA GLY A 51 21.65 7.44 -4.88
C GLY A 51 20.26 6.85 -5.00
N GLY A 52 19.73 6.77 -6.22
CA GLY A 52 18.35 6.35 -6.45
C GLY A 52 17.74 7.10 -7.61
N LEU A 53 16.42 6.98 -7.76
CA LEU A 53 15.63 7.74 -8.72
C LEU A 53 14.91 8.87 -8.01
N ILE A 54 15.11 10.10 -8.48
CA ILE A 54 14.45 11.30 -7.96
C ILE A 54 13.60 11.89 -9.08
N VAL A 55 12.33 12.18 -8.80
CA VAL A 55 11.43 12.90 -9.72
C VAL A 55 10.88 14.12 -9.03
N LEU A 56 11.09 15.28 -9.63
CA LEU A 56 10.70 16.58 -9.10
C LEU A 56 9.61 17.19 -9.99
N GLY A 57 8.53 17.63 -9.37
CA GLY A 57 7.37 18.22 -10.06
C GLY A 57 7.01 19.62 -9.56
N GLU A 58 5.87 20.10 -10.07
CA GLU A 58 5.36 21.45 -9.82
C GLU A 58 4.13 21.52 -8.88
N ALA A 59 3.75 20.41 -8.26
CA ALA A 59 2.59 20.33 -7.37
C ALA A 59 2.85 21.00 -6.01
N GLY A 60 1.77 21.31 -5.29
CA GLY A 60 1.82 22.06 -4.03
C GLY A 60 2.49 21.30 -2.89
N LEU A 61 3.20 22.05 -2.04
CA LEU A 61 3.89 21.58 -0.83
C LEU A 61 3.27 22.20 0.42
N ASN A 62 3.31 21.48 1.54
CA ASN A 62 3.06 21.99 2.89
C ASN A 62 4.32 22.66 3.45
N SER A 63 4.77 23.70 2.76
CA SER A 63 5.94 24.48 3.18
C SER A 63 5.83 25.90 2.62
N THR A 64 6.43 26.87 3.31
CA THR A 64 6.52 28.26 2.81
C THR A 64 7.94 28.52 2.30
N PRO A 65 8.15 28.94 1.03
CA PRO A 65 7.22 29.59 0.11
C PRO A 65 6.51 28.67 -0.92
N GLY A 66 6.41 27.36 -0.67
CA GLY A 66 5.79 26.39 -1.58
C GLY A 66 6.73 25.88 -2.69
N VAL A 67 8.03 26.15 -2.55
CA VAL A 67 9.12 25.63 -3.37
C VAL A 67 10.29 25.34 -2.42
N SER A 68 10.84 24.15 -2.50
CA SER A 68 11.97 23.70 -1.67
C SER A 68 13.09 23.12 -2.53
N SER A 69 14.22 22.79 -1.90
CA SER A 69 15.30 22.00 -2.51
C SER A 69 15.20 20.60 -1.95
N ILE A 70 15.17 19.59 -2.82
CA ILE A 70 15.06 18.20 -2.39
C ILE A 70 16.32 17.82 -1.61
N GLU A 71 16.15 17.02 -0.56
CA GLU A 71 17.27 16.44 0.16
C GLU A 71 18.13 15.54 -0.76
N GLY A 72 19.36 15.28 -0.32
CA GLY A 72 20.36 14.55 -1.08
C GLY A 72 20.95 15.30 -2.29
N ILE A 73 20.35 16.41 -2.72
CA ILE A 73 20.90 17.29 -3.77
C ILE A 73 21.39 18.61 -3.15
N PRO A 74 22.63 19.04 -3.42
CA PRO A 74 23.12 20.32 -2.92
C PRO A 74 22.20 21.49 -3.31
N THR A 75 21.83 22.32 -2.33
CA THR A 75 20.85 23.42 -2.51
C THR A 75 21.27 24.51 -3.51
N ASN A 76 22.54 24.54 -3.90
CA ASN A 76 23.06 25.41 -4.94
C ASN A 76 22.87 24.86 -6.37
N VAL A 77 22.34 23.63 -6.53
CA VAL A 77 21.98 23.02 -7.81
C VAL A 77 20.54 23.38 -8.14
N PRO A 78 20.28 24.29 -9.11
CA PRO A 78 18.90 24.76 -9.37
C PRO A 78 17.94 23.66 -9.82
N PHE A 79 18.47 22.57 -10.38
CA PHE A 79 17.69 21.43 -10.85
C PHE A 79 17.24 20.49 -9.72
N GLY A 80 17.68 20.72 -8.48
CA GLY A 80 17.16 20.04 -7.29
C GLY A 80 15.94 20.72 -6.67
N GLN A 81 15.44 21.81 -7.27
CA GLN A 81 14.24 22.50 -6.76
C GLN A 81 12.95 21.80 -7.21
N TYR A 82 11.97 21.75 -6.32
CA TYR A 82 10.67 21.13 -6.55
C TYR A 82 9.54 21.93 -5.87
N GLY A 83 8.30 21.54 -6.15
CA GLY A 83 7.12 22.20 -5.60
C GLY A 83 6.61 23.35 -6.47
N GLY A 84 5.40 23.81 -6.21
CA GLY A 84 4.76 24.89 -6.95
C GLY A 84 3.28 25.00 -6.63
N ASN A 85 2.45 25.20 -7.65
CA ASN A 85 1.00 25.34 -7.51
C ASN A 85 0.21 24.59 -8.58
N ASN A 86 0.85 23.63 -9.27
CA ASN A 86 0.26 22.85 -10.33
C ASN A 86 0.09 21.39 -9.88
N ASP A 87 -0.96 21.12 -9.10
CA ASP A 87 -1.30 19.77 -8.65
C ASP A 87 -1.65 18.80 -9.81
N ALA A 88 -1.82 19.31 -11.04
CA ALA A 88 -2.03 18.52 -12.25
C ALA A 88 -0.77 18.37 -13.11
N ASP A 89 0.41 18.75 -12.58
CA ASP A 89 1.70 18.54 -13.24
C ASP A 89 1.88 17.07 -13.64
N ASN A 90 2.63 16.87 -14.73
CA ASN A 90 2.87 15.56 -15.32
C ASN A 90 4.36 15.39 -15.57
N SER A 91 5.01 14.63 -14.69
CA SER A 91 6.42 14.26 -14.79
C SER A 91 6.65 12.99 -15.64
N GLY A 92 5.61 12.47 -16.29
CA GLY A 92 5.67 11.38 -17.27
C GLY A 92 5.05 10.05 -16.79
N VAL A 93 5.66 8.93 -17.21
CA VAL A 93 5.17 7.57 -16.96
C VAL A 93 6.31 6.69 -16.44
N ILE A 94 6.06 5.98 -15.34
CA ILE A 94 6.96 5.00 -14.75
C ILE A 94 6.15 3.72 -14.52
N THR A 95 6.41 2.69 -15.32
CA THR A 95 5.75 1.38 -15.14
C THR A 95 6.65 0.20 -15.42
N TYR A 96 6.53 -0.84 -14.59
CA TYR A 96 7.42 -2.00 -14.56
C TYR A 96 8.88 -1.59 -14.43
N VAL A 97 9.16 -0.83 -13.38
CA VAL A 97 10.49 -0.29 -13.05
C VAL A 97 10.97 -0.87 -11.73
N SER A 98 12.17 -1.44 -11.74
CA SER A 98 12.85 -1.98 -10.54
C SER A 98 14.07 -1.11 -10.23
N ILE A 99 14.06 -0.49 -9.05
CA ILE A 99 15.12 0.36 -8.50
C ILE A 99 15.81 -0.43 -7.40
N ARG A 100 17.11 -0.67 -7.54
CA ARG A 100 17.83 -1.63 -6.71
C ARG A 100 19.06 -1.03 -6.08
N HIS A 101 19.36 -1.39 -4.83
CA HIS A 101 20.66 -1.13 -4.19
C HIS A 101 21.03 0.36 -4.06
N GLY A 102 20.03 1.26 -4.00
CA GLY A 102 20.18 2.71 -3.80
C GLY A 102 20.43 3.09 -2.33
N GLY A 103 20.23 4.35 -1.96
CA GLY A 103 20.23 4.75 -0.54
C GLY A 103 21.54 5.34 -0.03
N THR A 104 22.38 5.91 -0.88
CA THR A 104 23.71 6.37 -0.44
C THR A 104 23.62 7.57 0.50
N GLU A 105 24.38 7.54 1.60
CA GLU A 105 24.54 8.68 2.51
C GLU A 105 25.43 9.74 1.85
N ILE A 106 24.90 10.97 1.67
CA ILE A 106 25.59 12.07 0.98
C ILE A 106 26.21 13.05 1.98
N GLY A 107 25.61 13.19 3.14
CA GLY A 107 26.16 13.83 4.34
C GLY A 107 25.46 13.28 5.57
N ALA A 108 25.94 13.65 6.77
CA ALA A 108 25.32 13.17 8.00
C ALA A 108 23.87 13.65 8.12
N GLY A 109 22.89 12.74 8.05
CA GLY A 109 21.46 13.05 8.01
C GLY A 109 21.04 13.77 6.73
N ASN A 110 21.66 13.40 5.61
CA ASN A 110 21.30 13.85 4.27
C ASN A 110 21.57 12.71 3.28
N GLU A 111 20.60 11.82 3.18
CA GLU A 111 20.60 10.62 2.35
C GLU A 111 19.76 10.83 1.08
N ILE A 112 19.84 9.90 0.11
CA ILE A 112 18.91 9.84 -1.04
C ILE A 112 18.12 8.54 -0.92
N ASN A 113 16.81 8.62 -1.02
CA ASN A 113 15.92 7.46 -0.92
C ASN A 113 15.89 6.63 -2.20
N GLY A 114 15.32 5.43 -2.15
CA GLY A 114 15.30 4.55 -3.32
C GLY A 114 14.51 5.16 -4.48
N PHE A 115 13.31 5.68 -4.17
CA PHE A 115 12.48 6.43 -5.09
C PHE A 115 11.90 7.67 -4.41
N THR A 116 12.51 8.83 -4.69
CA THR A 116 12.10 10.13 -4.14
C THR A 116 11.15 10.86 -5.09
N LEU A 117 10.02 11.32 -4.57
CA LEU A 117 8.96 12.01 -5.32
C LEU A 117 8.68 13.39 -4.70
N GLY A 118 9.38 14.41 -5.19
CA GLY A 118 9.21 15.79 -4.71
C GLY A 118 8.20 16.57 -5.53
N GLY A 119 7.04 16.91 -4.97
CA GLY A 119 6.04 17.79 -5.58
C GLY A 119 5.49 17.24 -6.91
N VAL A 120 5.44 15.92 -7.07
CA VAL A 120 5.00 15.29 -8.31
C VAL A 120 3.48 15.37 -8.45
N GLY A 121 3.01 15.86 -9.59
CA GLY A 121 1.58 16.08 -9.83
C GLY A 121 0.80 14.84 -10.26
N SER A 122 -0.52 14.92 -10.08
CA SER A 122 -1.50 13.86 -10.40
C SER A 122 -1.63 13.54 -11.89
N GLY A 123 -1.04 14.35 -12.78
CA GLY A 123 -0.93 14.04 -14.20
C GLY A 123 0.10 12.95 -14.51
N THR A 124 0.97 12.63 -13.55
CA THR A 124 2.02 11.59 -13.66
C THR A 124 1.44 10.20 -13.42
N THR A 125 1.86 9.21 -14.21
CA THR A 125 1.45 7.81 -14.01
C THR A 125 2.59 7.00 -13.41
N ILE A 126 2.37 6.41 -12.23
CA ILE A 126 3.31 5.49 -11.60
C ILE A 126 2.57 4.21 -11.24
N ASN A 127 2.95 3.09 -11.86
CA ASN A 127 2.29 1.82 -11.65
C ASN A 127 3.24 0.62 -11.83
N ASN A 128 3.20 -0.38 -10.96
CA ASN A 128 4.12 -1.53 -11.00
C ASN A 128 5.57 -1.07 -10.83
N VAL A 129 5.93 -0.68 -9.61
CA VAL A 129 7.30 -0.29 -9.25
C VAL A 129 7.84 -1.16 -8.14
N GLU A 130 9.14 -1.46 -8.18
CA GLU A 130 9.87 -2.13 -7.11
C GLU A 130 11.02 -1.25 -6.65
N VAL A 131 11.17 -1.08 -5.33
CA VAL A 131 12.40 -0.63 -4.69
C VAL A 131 12.92 -1.77 -3.82
N ILE A 132 14.17 -2.18 -4.03
CA ILE A 132 14.75 -3.31 -3.30
C ILE A 132 16.18 -3.03 -2.84
N ALA A 133 16.49 -3.43 -1.60
CA ALA A 133 17.81 -3.26 -0.99
C ALA A 133 18.30 -1.79 -0.98
N ASN A 134 17.39 -0.84 -0.74
CA ASN A 134 17.76 0.56 -0.53
C ASN A 134 18.38 0.73 0.87
N ALA A 135 19.44 1.53 1.03
CA ALA A 135 20.08 1.74 2.33
C ALA A 135 19.24 2.59 3.28
N ASP A 136 18.46 3.50 2.71
CA ASP A 136 17.52 4.35 3.41
C ASP A 136 16.09 3.96 3.02
N ASP A 137 15.16 4.91 3.04
CA ASP A 137 13.76 4.71 2.70
C ASP A 137 13.53 4.12 1.31
N GLY A 138 12.49 3.29 1.23
CA GLY A 138 12.07 2.68 -0.03
C GLY A 138 11.53 3.70 -1.02
N ILE A 139 10.33 4.21 -0.72
CA ILE A 139 9.67 5.24 -1.52
C ILE A 139 9.30 6.37 -0.58
N GLU A 140 9.72 7.59 -0.93
CA GLU A 140 9.41 8.77 -0.14
C GLU A 140 8.80 9.87 -0.98
N PHE A 141 7.75 10.51 -0.45
CA PHE A 141 7.06 11.62 -1.07
C PHE A 141 7.33 12.91 -0.31
N PHE A 142 7.76 13.95 -1.01
CA PHE A 142 7.83 15.30 -0.46
C PHE A 142 6.77 16.15 -1.15
N GLY A 143 5.57 16.20 -0.57
CA GLY A 143 4.43 16.93 -1.13
C GLY A 143 3.93 16.42 -2.47
N GLY A 144 3.06 17.20 -3.10
CA GLY A 144 2.44 16.85 -4.38
C GLY A 144 1.21 15.95 -4.28
N THR A 145 0.80 15.39 -5.42
CA THR A 145 -0.52 14.73 -5.59
C THR A 145 -0.49 13.46 -6.45
N VAL A 146 0.69 13.03 -6.89
CA VAL A 146 0.85 11.75 -7.61
C VAL A 146 0.37 10.59 -6.75
N SER A 147 -0.19 9.56 -7.37
CA SER A 147 -0.55 8.30 -6.71
C SER A 147 0.20 7.15 -7.35
N ILE A 148 0.54 6.14 -6.57
CA ILE A 148 1.18 4.91 -7.04
C ILE A 148 0.23 3.73 -6.87
N GLN A 149 0.00 2.98 -7.95
CA GLN A 149 -0.65 1.67 -7.87
C GLN A 149 0.41 0.58 -8.01
N ASN A 150 0.28 -0.50 -7.25
CA ASN A 150 1.18 -1.67 -7.33
C ASN A 150 2.65 -1.28 -7.07
N ALA A 151 2.99 -1.07 -5.80
CA ALA A 151 4.33 -0.75 -5.35
C ALA A 151 4.88 -1.87 -4.45
N MET A 152 6.12 -2.26 -4.66
CA MET A 152 6.83 -3.26 -3.85
C MET A 152 8.09 -2.62 -3.28
N VAL A 153 8.19 -2.56 -1.95
CA VAL A 153 9.41 -2.16 -1.24
C VAL A 153 9.92 -3.37 -0.47
N ALA A 154 11.19 -3.75 -0.66
CA ALA A 154 11.72 -4.94 -0.03
C ALA A 154 13.17 -4.79 0.43
N GLY A 155 13.46 -5.22 1.66
CA GLY A 155 14.81 -5.30 2.21
C GLY A 155 15.53 -3.96 2.33
N VAL A 156 14.80 -2.87 2.52
CA VAL A 156 15.36 -1.53 2.76
C VAL A 156 15.97 -1.42 4.16
N GLY A 157 16.86 -0.44 4.35
CA GLY A 157 17.59 -0.23 5.60
C GLY A 157 16.83 0.60 6.62
N ASP A 158 15.93 1.49 6.18
CA ASP A 158 15.10 2.32 7.05
C ASP A 158 13.60 2.09 6.83
N ASP A 159 12.79 3.13 6.62
CA ASP A 159 11.34 3.03 6.51
C ASP A 159 10.92 2.58 5.10
N SER A 160 9.86 1.77 4.99
CA SER A 160 9.48 1.23 3.67
C SER A 160 8.80 2.28 2.79
N TYR A 161 7.89 3.05 3.37
CA TYR A 161 7.17 4.13 2.71
C TYR A 161 7.12 5.34 3.63
N ASP A 162 7.55 6.49 3.13
CA ASP A 162 7.48 7.75 3.85
C ASP A 162 6.76 8.82 3.03
N TYR A 163 6.06 9.73 3.69
CA TYR A 163 5.65 10.98 3.08
C TYR A 163 5.79 12.15 4.05
N ASP A 164 6.15 13.31 3.50
CA ASP A 164 6.18 14.61 4.15
C ASP A 164 5.58 15.69 3.21
N GLU A 165 5.63 16.95 3.65
CA GLU A 165 5.39 18.17 2.89
C GLU A 165 4.02 18.20 2.20
N GLY A 166 2.99 17.62 2.84
CA GLY A 166 1.61 17.76 2.36
C GLY A 166 1.26 16.88 1.17
N TRP A 167 1.86 15.70 1.05
CA TRP A 167 1.52 14.78 -0.03
C TRP A 167 0.06 14.31 0.07
N ARG A 168 -0.65 14.32 -1.07
CA ARG A 168 -2.12 14.13 -1.13
C ARG A 168 -2.56 13.16 -2.22
N GLY A 169 -1.74 12.16 -2.57
CA GLY A 169 -2.15 11.11 -3.51
C GLY A 169 -3.41 10.38 -3.06
N GLN A 170 -4.42 10.27 -3.94
CA GLN A 170 -5.75 9.72 -3.58
C GLN A 170 -6.03 8.33 -4.14
N LEU A 171 -5.24 7.85 -5.09
CA LEU A 171 -5.50 6.60 -5.81
C LEU A 171 -4.44 5.53 -5.51
N ASN A 172 -3.87 5.52 -4.30
CA ASN A 172 -2.84 4.53 -3.96
C ASN A 172 -3.46 3.17 -3.63
N SER A 173 -2.96 2.11 -4.26
CA SER A 173 -3.45 0.75 -4.05
C SER A 173 -2.35 -0.30 -4.19
N ASN A 174 -2.47 -1.40 -3.45
CA ASN A 174 -1.59 -2.57 -3.54
C ASN A 174 -0.13 -2.25 -3.23
N TRP A 175 0.12 -1.55 -2.12
CA TRP A 175 1.47 -1.30 -1.63
C TRP A 175 1.96 -2.48 -0.82
N VAL A 176 3.18 -2.93 -1.07
CA VAL A 176 3.78 -4.06 -0.36
C VAL A 176 5.08 -3.60 0.26
N ALA A 177 5.30 -3.97 1.53
CA ALA A 177 6.58 -3.80 2.22
C ALA A 177 7.02 -5.16 2.75
N VAL A 178 8.27 -5.55 2.52
CA VAL A 178 8.86 -6.78 3.10
C VAL A 178 10.21 -6.47 3.70
N ALA A 179 10.28 -6.47 5.03
CA ALA A 179 11.52 -6.22 5.75
C ALA A 179 12.47 -7.43 5.68
N SER A 180 13.75 -7.14 5.49
CA SER A 180 14.84 -8.12 5.56
C SER A 180 15.18 -8.49 7.01
N SER A 181 15.85 -9.62 7.22
CA SER A 181 16.18 -10.05 8.59
C SER A 181 17.25 -9.20 9.27
N ASP A 182 18.13 -8.55 8.52
CA ASP A 182 19.30 -7.84 9.03
C ASP A 182 19.01 -6.38 9.37
N ASP A 183 18.16 -5.70 8.59
CA ASP A 183 17.90 -4.27 8.74
C ASP A 183 16.47 -3.87 8.33
N GLY A 184 16.13 -2.61 8.56
CA GLY A 184 14.81 -2.00 8.31
C GLY A 184 14.16 -1.47 9.58
N ASP A 185 13.34 -0.43 9.42
CA ASP A 185 12.61 0.24 10.50
C ASP A 185 11.09 -0.03 10.44
N ARG A 186 10.28 0.91 9.99
CA ARG A 186 8.82 0.83 9.99
C ARG A 186 8.28 0.42 8.63
N GLY A 187 7.04 -0.05 8.64
CA GLY A 187 6.27 -0.17 7.40
C GLY A 187 6.02 1.20 6.76
N GLY A 188 5.88 2.24 7.60
CA GLY A 188 5.99 3.63 7.18
C GLY A 188 6.14 4.60 8.34
N GLU A 189 6.87 5.68 8.10
CA GLU A 189 6.94 6.89 8.90
C GLU A 189 6.30 8.00 8.07
N HIS A 190 5.43 8.82 8.67
CA HIS A 190 4.56 9.72 7.92
C HIS A 190 4.51 11.06 8.62
N ASP A 191 5.01 12.08 7.94
CA ASP A 191 5.07 13.47 8.39
C ASP A 191 4.11 14.35 7.58
N GLY A 192 3.58 15.40 8.22
CA GLY A 192 2.51 16.21 7.63
C GLY A 192 2.99 17.45 6.89
N GLY A 193 4.01 18.11 7.43
CA GLY A 193 4.66 19.28 6.86
C GLY A 193 5.80 19.77 7.72
N THR A 194 6.57 20.73 7.21
CA THR A 194 7.87 21.09 7.82
C THR A 194 7.89 22.50 8.45
N ASP A 195 7.69 23.56 7.65
CA ASP A 195 7.73 24.95 8.17
C ASP A 195 6.78 25.92 7.43
N PRO A 196 5.72 26.41 8.10
CA PRO A 196 5.15 25.85 9.34
C PRO A 196 4.42 24.53 9.03
N GLU A 197 4.42 23.55 9.95
CA GLU A 197 3.62 22.31 9.88
C GLU A 197 2.11 22.55 9.66
N THR A 198 1.66 23.76 9.99
CA THR A 198 0.27 24.23 9.83
C THR A 198 -0.04 24.77 8.44
N ALA A 199 0.98 24.90 7.56
CA ALA A 199 0.75 25.38 6.21
C ALA A 199 -0.22 24.44 5.49
N GLN A 200 -0.94 25.03 4.53
CA GLN A 200 -1.77 24.24 3.64
C GLN A 200 -0.96 23.95 2.39
N PRO A 201 -1.10 22.74 1.85
CA PRO A 201 -2.14 21.74 2.16
C PRO A 201 -1.66 20.59 3.07
N TYR A 202 -2.49 20.07 3.98
CA TYR A 202 -2.10 18.94 4.86
C TYR A 202 -1.87 17.62 4.10
N ALA A 203 -0.94 16.79 4.59
CA ALA A 203 -0.70 15.45 4.06
C ALA A 203 -1.88 14.55 4.41
N THR A 204 -2.70 14.21 3.41
CA THR A 204 -3.95 13.44 3.59
C THR A 204 -4.14 12.42 2.46
N PRO A 205 -3.16 11.53 2.22
CA PRO A 205 -3.26 10.56 1.14
C PRO A 205 -4.32 9.48 1.44
N THR A 206 -4.77 8.78 0.41
CA THR A 206 -5.59 7.58 0.54
C THR A 206 -4.81 6.37 0.04
N ILE A 207 -4.67 5.35 0.88
CA ILE A 207 -3.92 4.11 0.63
C ILE A 207 -4.82 2.91 0.93
N THR A 208 -4.91 2.01 -0.05
CA THR A 208 -5.75 0.82 0.02
C THR A 208 -4.93 -0.44 -0.26
N TYR A 209 -5.30 -1.55 0.37
CA TYR A 209 -4.66 -2.85 0.13
C TYR A 209 -3.15 -2.87 0.39
N ALA A 210 -2.69 -2.14 1.40
CA ALA A 210 -1.30 -2.25 1.83
C ALA A 210 -1.06 -3.62 2.49
N THR A 211 0.05 -4.29 2.17
CA THR A 211 0.49 -5.54 2.80
C THR A 211 1.93 -5.38 3.27
N PHE A 212 2.10 -5.03 4.54
CA PHE A 212 3.41 -4.73 5.12
C PHE A 212 3.83 -5.85 6.06
N VAL A 213 5.04 -6.37 5.87
CA VAL A 213 5.60 -7.51 6.60
C VAL A 213 6.88 -7.09 7.30
N GLY A 214 6.81 -6.97 8.62
CA GLY A 214 7.92 -6.63 9.50
C GLY A 214 8.83 -7.81 9.87
N ARG A 215 9.79 -7.55 10.75
CA ARG A 215 10.89 -8.46 11.13
C ARG A 215 10.61 -9.33 12.36
N GLY A 216 9.39 -9.28 12.87
CA GLY A 216 8.95 -10.01 14.06
C GLY A 216 8.89 -9.16 15.32
N VAL A 217 8.26 -9.71 16.35
CA VAL A 217 7.97 -8.99 17.60
C VAL A 217 9.21 -8.54 18.38
N ASP A 218 10.37 -9.14 18.12
CA ASP A 218 11.63 -8.84 18.80
C ASP A 218 12.50 -7.82 18.06
N ALA A 219 12.31 -7.67 16.75
CA ALA A 219 13.21 -6.91 15.87
C ALA A 219 12.50 -5.89 14.97
N GLY A 220 11.23 -6.14 14.60
CA GLY A 220 10.44 -5.18 13.84
C GLY A 220 10.08 -4.00 14.73
N LYS A 221 10.15 -2.77 14.21
CA LYS A 221 9.84 -1.58 15.00
C LYS A 221 8.32 -1.34 15.01
N ARG A 222 7.83 -0.32 14.30
CA ARG A 222 6.39 -0.03 14.21
C ARG A 222 5.83 -0.41 12.85
N ALA A 223 4.54 -0.73 12.81
CA ALA A 223 3.84 -0.88 11.54
C ALA A 223 3.78 0.46 10.82
N LEU A 224 3.26 1.49 11.50
CA LEU A 224 3.16 2.86 10.99
C LEU A 224 3.36 3.87 12.13
N THR A 225 3.91 5.03 11.79
CA THR A 225 4.03 6.19 12.68
C THR A 225 3.56 7.45 11.95
N PHE A 226 2.73 8.28 12.60
CA PHE A 226 2.24 9.54 12.06
C PHE A 226 2.66 10.70 12.95
N ARG A 227 3.33 11.72 12.41
CA ARG A 227 3.85 12.89 13.13
C ARG A 227 3.68 14.17 12.33
N ASP A 228 4.03 15.29 12.94
CA ASP A 228 4.21 16.58 12.26
C ASP A 228 2.97 16.95 11.44
N ASN A 229 1.79 16.69 12.02
CA ASN A 229 0.48 17.00 11.47
C ASN A 229 0.03 16.11 10.28
N ALA A 230 0.60 14.90 10.15
CA ALA A 230 0.24 13.92 9.14
C ALA A 230 -1.19 13.40 9.33
N GLY A 231 -1.96 13.45 8.24
CA GLY A 231 -3.20 12.72 8.08
C GLY A 231 -3.01 11.44 7.26
N GLY A 232 -4.08 10.96 6.64
CA GLY A 232 -4.06 9.86 5.69
C GLY A 232 -5.10 8.78 5.98
N ASN A 233 -5.50 8.03 4.96
CA ASN A 233 -6.53 7.00 5.09
C ASN A 233 -5.97 5.65 4.68
N TYR A 234 -5.89 4.71 5.61
CA TYR A 234 -5.53 3.32 5.35
C TYR A 234 -6.76 2.43 5.43
N SER A 235 -7.03 1.67 4.36
CA SER A 235 -8.11 0.67 4.39
C SER A 235 -7.78 -0.65 3.72
N ASN A 236 -8.46 -1.70 4.20
CA ASN A 236 -8.34 -3.08 3.68
C ASN A 236 -6.88 -3.57 3.64
N SER A 237 -6.06 -3.13 4.60
CA SER A 237 -4.62 -3.37 4.64
C SER A 237 -4.25 -4.38 5.73
N VAL A 238 -3.09 -5.02 5.59
CA VAL A 238 -2.55 -5.96 6.57
C VAL A 238 -1.13 -5.55 6.94
N PHE A 239 -0.91 -5.31 8.22
CA PHE A 239 0.38 -5.04 8.83
C PHE A 239 0.74 -6.23 9.71
N PHE A 240 1.71 -7.03 9.25
CA PHE A 240 2.05 -8.31 9.84
C PHE A 240 3.47 -8.29 10.43
N ASN A 241 3.65 -8.94 11.57
CA ASN A 241 4.98 -9.28 12.11
C ASN A 241 5.78 -8.06 12.61
N TYR A 242 5.14 -7.12 13.31
CA TYR A 242 5.80 -5.96 13.94
C TYR A 242 5.85 -6.08 15.48
N ALA A 243 6.82 -5.44 16.16
CA ALA A 243 6.78 -5.37 17.63
C ALA A 243 5.65 -4.47 18.13
N LYS A 244 5.41 -3.37 17.43
CA LYS A 244 4.37 -2.39 17.73
C LYS A 244 3.50 -2.13 16.51
N GLY A 245 2.23 -1.83 16.73
CA GLY A 245 1.31 -1.45 15.66
C GLY A 245 1.51 0.00 15.25
N VAL A 246 0.40 0.74 15.18
CA VAL A 246 0.35 2.13 14.72
C VAL A 246 0.47 3.09 15.90
N ASP A 247 1.26 4.16 15.76
CA ASP A 247 1.14 5.34 16.62
C ASP A 247 0.85 6.65 15.91
N VAL A 248 0.09 7.48 16.61
CA VAL A 248 -0.30 8.83 16.20
C VAL A 248 0.28 9.82 17.19
N GLU A 249 1.07 10.77 16.70
CA GLU A 249 1.64 11.81 17.55
C GLU A 249 0.54 12.66 18.23
N ASP A 250 0.68 12.83 19.55
CA ASP A 250 -0.17 13.65 20.41
C ASP A 250 0.74 14.56 21.26
N LEU A 251 0.72 15.86 20.97
CA LEU A 251 1.55 16.89 21.59
C LEU A 251 0.71 17.73 22.56
N SER A 252 1.34 18.18 23.66
CA SER A 252 0.64 19.04 24.62
C SER A 252 0.37 20.46 24.10
N GLU A 253 1.14 20.90 23.12
CA GLU A 253 1.07 22.20 22.44
C GLU A 253 1.58 22.03 20.99
N GLY A 254 1.00 22.74 20.03
CA GLY A 254 1.34 22.60 18.60
C GLY A 254 0.18 22.00 17.81
N GLU A 255 0.40 21.80 16.50
CA GLU A 255 -0.45 20.90 15.71
C GLU A 255 0.23 19.53 15.69
N ASP A 256 -0.57 18.47 15.57
CA ASP A 256 -0.09 17.10 15.62
C ASP A 256 -0.99 16.18 14.77
N SER A 257 -0.52 14.97 14.55
CA SER A 257 -1.29 13.96 13.80
C SER A 257 -2.55 13.53 14.53
N TYR A 258 -2.61 13.67 15.86
CA TYR A 258 -3.81 13.40 16.65
C TYR A 258 -4.93 14.39 16.33
N SER A 259 -4.61 15.64 16.02
CA SER A 259 -5.58 16.63 15.54
C SER A 259 -6.18 16.24 14.19
N ARG A 260 -5.38 15.66 13.29
CA ARG A 260 -5.88 15.07 12.03
C ARG A 260 -6.78 13.87 12.30
N PHE A 261 -6.41 13.00 13.22
CA PHE A 261 -7.25 11.87 13.67
C PHE A 261 -8.61 12.34 14.23
N LEU A 262 -8.64 13.31 15.14
CA LEU A 262 -9.87 13.85 15.72
C LEU A 262 -10.77 14.54 14.69
N SER A 263 -10.17 15.13 13.65
CA SER A 263 -10.91 15.76 12.55
C SER A 263 -11.47 14.76 11.51
N GLY A 264 -11.03 13.50 11.55
CA GLY A 264 -11.38 12.48 10.55
C GLY A 264 -10.52 12.55 9.28
N GLU A 265 -9.41 13.28 9.31
CA GLU A 265 -8.43 13.38 8.21
C GLU A 265 -7.32 12.31 8.32
N LEU A 266 -7.23 11.62 9.46
CA LEU A 266 -6.45 10.39 9.65
C LEU A 266 -7.40 9.24 10.02
N THR A 267 -7.54 8.22 9.16
CA THR A 267 -8.49 7.11 9.40
C THR A 267 -7.92 5.73 9.08
N PHE A 268 -8.43 4.74 9.82
CA PHE A 268 -8.12 3.32 9.65
C PHE A 268 -9.41 2.53 9.57
N THR A 269 -9.65 1.83 8.47
CA THR A 269 -10.87 1.03 8.27
C THR A 269 -10.57 -0.36 7.70
N ASN A 270 -11.12 -1.41 8.30
CA ASN A 270 -10.98 -2.80 7.85
C ASN A 270 -9.53 -3.30 7.69
N ASN A 271 -8.62 -2.84 8.54
CA ASN A 271 -7.22 -3.28 8.52
C ASN A 271 -6.95 -4.39 9.53
N VAL A 272 -5.90 -5.16 9.31
CA VAL A 272 -5.34 -6.10 10.29
C VAL A 272 -3.97 -5.61 10.74
N VAL A 273 -3.77 -5.51 12.06
CA VAL A 273 -2.49 -5.15 12.67
C VAL A 273 -2.05 -6.30 13.59
N ASP A 274 -1.25 -7.22 13.06
CA ASP A 274 -0.63 -8.30 13.81
C ASP A 274 0.73 -7.84 14.36
N CYS A 275 0.72 -7.48 15.65
CA CYS A 275 1.88 -6.95 16.35
C CYS A 275 1.97 -7.45 17.79
N GLY A 276 3.16 -7.34 18.40
CA GLY A 276 3.40 -7.77 19.78
C GLY A 276 2.68 -6.93 20.85
N SER A 277 2.53 -5.62 20.63
CA SER A 277 1.90 -4.69 21.58
C SER A 277 1.46 -3.40 20.90
N ASN A 278 0.66 -2.57 21.57
CA ASN A 278 0.30 -1.22 21.11
C ASN A 278 -0.21 -1.20 19.65
N ALA A 279 -1.26 -1.98 19.39
CA ALA A 279 -1.81 -2.13 18.03
C ALA A 279 -2.25 -0.78 17.44
N PHE A 280 -2.88 0.07 18.25
CA PHE A 280 -3.16 1.45 17.89
C PHE A 280 -3.17 2.36 19.11
N VAL A 281 -2.24 3.31 19.15
CA VAL A 281 -2.05 4.19 20.32
C VAL A 281 -1.67 5.61 19.90
N THR A 282 -1.73 6.58 20.82
CA THR A 282 -1.03 7.85 20.63
C THR A 282 0.44 7.76 21.06
N SER A 283 1.28 8.74 20.70
CA SER A 283 2.68 8.83 21.16
C SER A 283 2.79 8.99 22.69
N GLN A 284 1.74 9.48 23.36
CA GLN A 284 1.63 9.53 24.83
C GLN A 284 1.14 8.21 25.45
N GLY A 285 0.81 7.21 24.63
CA GLY A 285 0.35 5.90 25.06
C GLY A 285 -1.14 5.82 25.38
N GLU A 286 -1.96 6.77 24.91
CA GLU A 286 -3.42 6.63 24.94
C GLU A 286 -3.84 5.46 24.03
N ASP A 287 -4.74 4.60 24.51
CA ASP A 287 -5.23 3.44 23.77
C ASP A 287 -6.39 3.84 22.83
N LEU A 288 -6.16 3.71 21.52
CA LEU A 288 -7.14 4.02 20.48
C LEU A 288 -7.94 2.79 20.01
N SER A 289 -7.84 1.66 20.73
CA SER A 289 -8.48 0.39 20.34
C SER A 289 -10.01 0.49 20.21
N ALA A 290 -10.67 1.39 20.95
CA ALA A 290 -12.13 1.58 20.82
C ALA A 290 -12.52 2.08 19.43
N TYR A 291 -11.82 3.10 18.91
CA TYR A 291 -11.98 3.54 17.52
C TYR A 291 -11.57 2.44 16.55
N PHE A 292 -10.41 1.80 16.79
CA PHE A 292 -9.85 0.78 15.91
C PHE A 292 -10.87 -0.33 15.63
N ASN A 293 -11.44 -0.91 16.68
CA ASN A 293 -12.41 -2.00 16.61
C ASN A 293 -13.75 -1.53 16.00
N ALA A 294 -14.19 -0.30 16.29
CA ALA A 294 -15.44 0.25 15.75
C ALA A 294 -15.40 0.44 14.23
N ASN A 295 -14.22 0.61 13.65
CA ASN A 295 -14.02 0.78 12.21
C ASN A 295 -13.59 -0.52 11.50
N GLY A 296 -13.92 -1.68 12.08
CA GLY A 296 -13.71 -2.98 11.44
C GLY A 296 -12.25 -3.44 11.39
N ASN A 297 -11.33 -2.74 12.08
CA ASN A 297 -9.95 -3.18 12.17
C ASN A 297 -9.80 -4.28 13.23
N SER A 298 -8.81 -5.16 13.06
CA SER A 298 -8.56 -6.27 13.98
C SER A 298 -7.07 -6.49 14.25
N THR A 299 -6.78 -7.20 15.33
CA THR A 299 -5.43 -7.71 15.64
C THR A 299 -5.36 -9.22 15.45
N SER A 300 -6.36 -9.83 14.81
CA SER A 300 -6.51 -11.28 14.70
C SER A 300 -5.95 -11.81 13.38
N SER A 301 -5.23 -12.95 13.48
CA SER A 301 -4.57 -13.76 12.44
C SER A 301 -3.91 -12.99 11.30
N ASN A 302 -2.64 -13.30 11.04
CA ASN A 302 -1.84 -12.83 9.92
C ASN A 302 -2.42 -13.11 8.50
N HIS A 303 -3.68 -13.53 8.38
CA HIS A 303 -4.34 -13.86 7.13
C HIS A 303 -3.52 -14.79 6.21
N GLY A 304 -2.78 -15.72 6.80
CA GLY A 304 -1.95 -16.68 6.07
C GLY A 304 -0.58 -16.15 5.64
N LEU A 305 -0.24 -14.89 5.94
CA LEU A 305 1.11 -14.35 5.73
C LEU A 305 2.11 -15.17 6.54
N THR A 306 3.27 -15.47 5.94
CA THR A 306 4.37 -16.12 6.67
C THR A 306 5.64 -15.35 6.43
N TRP A 307 6.47 -15.24 7.47
CA TRP A 307 7.78 -14.62 7.37
C TRP A 307 8.85 -15.51 7.98
N SER A 308 9.95 -15.61 7.27
CA SER A 308 11.24 -16.10 7.75
C SER A 308 12.34 -15.32 7.05
N PRO A 309 13.57 -15.29 7.59
CA PRO A 309 14.70 -14.61 6.95
C PRO A 309 14.91 -14.99 5.48
N SER A 310 14.62 -16.23 5.10
CA SER A 310 14.87 -16.75 3.75
C SER A 310 13.63 -16.90 2.88
N ALA A 311 12.43 -16.71 3.43
CA ALA A 311 11.18 -16.94 2.69
C ALA A 311 10.01 -16.17 3.31
N VAL A 312 9.28 -15.45 2.46
CA VAL A 312 8.05 -14.73 2.80
C VAL A 312 6.92 -15.21 1.88
N SER A 313 5.72 -15.40 2.43
CA SER A 313 4.50 -15.71 1.66
C SER A 313 3.51 -14.58 1.88
N LEU A 314 3.01 -14.01 0.78
CA LEU A 314 2.04 -12.91 0.79
C LEU A 314 0.59 -13.37 0.70
N ALA A 315 0.34 -14.68 0.76
CA ALA A 315 -0.99 -15.29 0.78
C ALA A 315 -1.94 -14.80 -0.34
N GLY A 316 -1.42 -14.61 -1.56
CA GLY A 316 -2.15 -14.18 -2.75
C GLY A 316 -2.36 -12.67 -2.89
N ARG A 317 -1.85 -11.84 -1.95
CA ARG A 317 -2.13 -10.39 -1.93
C ARG A 317 -1.32 -9.57 -2.95
N ALA A 318 -0.32 -10.18 -3.58
CA ALA A 318 0.63 -9.49 -4.45
C ALA A 318 0.95 -10.28 -5.74
N ASP A 319 -0.02 -11.02 -6.28
CA ASP A 319 0.19 -11.84 -7.49
C ASP A 319 0.65 -11.00 -8.71
N TRP A 320 0.29 -9.72 -8.73
CA TRP A 320 0.73 -8.74 -9.72
C TRP A 320 2.25 -8.52 -9.72
N ALA A 321 2.95 -8.80 -8.61
CA ALA A 321 4.37 -8.49 -8.40
C ALA A 321 5.32 -9.61 -8.85
N SER A 322 4.83 -10.62 -9.58
CA SER A 322 5.64 -11.78 -10.02
C SER A 322 6.88 -11.43 -10.87
N TRP A 323 6.94 -10.23 -11.44
CA TRP A 323 8.06 -9.70 -12.23
C TRP A 323 9.21 -9.11 -11.38
N THR A 324 8.97 -8.86 -10.10
CA THR A 324 9.91 -8.18 -9.19
C THR A 324 11.13 -9.05 -8.86
N LEU A 325 12.27 -8.44 -8.49
CA LEU A 325 13.42 -9.18 -8.00
C LEU A 325 13.11 -9.92 -6.69
N ALA A 326 12.33 -9.31 -5.80
CA ALA A 326 11.89 -9.94 -4.57
C ALA A 326 11.20 -11.29 -4.82
N MET A 327 10.36 -11.37 -5.87
CA MET A 327 9.68 -12.63 -6.23
C MET A 327 10.51 -13.57 -7.10
N THR A 328 11.20 -13.05 -8.12
CA THR A 328 12.00 -13.89 -9.03
C THR A 328 13.24 -14.50 -8.39
N SER A 329 13.75 -13.89 -7.31
CA SER A 329 14.79 -14.49 -6.47
C SER A 329 14.29 -15.66 -5.62
N GLY A 330 12.97 -15.82 -5.49
CA GLY A 330 12.33 -16.82 -4.63
C GLY A 330 12.31 -16.45 -3.14
N TRP A 331 12.76 -15.25 -2.76
CA TRP A 331 12.70 -14.78 -1.37
C TRP A 331 11.27 -14.47 -0.95
N VAL A 332 10.54 -13.72 -1.76
CA VAL A 332 9.12 -13.46 -1.59
C VAL A 332 8.35 -14.36 -2.54
N SER A 333 7.26 -14.94 -2.05
CA SER A 333 6.32 -15.66 -2.88
C SER A 333 4.94 -15.00 -2.76
N PRO A 334 4.17 -14.96 -3.86
CA PRO A 334 2.76 -14.62 -3.75
C PRO A 334 2.06 -15.54 -2.75
N GLY A 335 2.47 -16.82 -2.68
CA GLY A 335 1.84 -17.83 -1.84
C GLY A 335 0.56 -18.41 -2.48
N GLU A 336 -0.06 -19.38 -1.83
CA GLU A 336 -1.44 -19.75 -2.16
C GLU A 336 -2.39 -18.72 -1.52
N VAL A 337 -3.46 -18.32 -2.23
CA VAL A 337 -4.50 -17.44 -1.66
C VAL A 337 -5.08 -18.12 -0.43
N VAL A 338 -4.77 -17.63 0.77
CA VAL A 338 -5.49 -18.04 1.98
C VAL A 338 -6.77 -17.23 2.00
N GLN A 339 -7.82 -17.75 1.33
CA GLN A 339 -9.13 -17.14 1.38
C GLN A 339 -9.63 -17.16 2.83
N GLY A 340 -9.79 -15.98 3.43
CA GLY A 340 -10.49 -15.85 4.71
C GLY A 340 -11.99 -16.11 4.51
N ASP A 341 -12.61 -16.95 5.33
CA ASP A 341 -14.05 -17.16 5.29
C ASP A 341 -14.77 -16.09 6.14
N VAL A 342 -15.53 -15.21 5.51
CA VAL A 342 -16.29 -14.13 6.17
C VAL A 342 -17.77 -14.45 6.13
N VAL A 343 -18.38 -14.75 7.27
CA VAL A 343 -19.84 -14.90 7.36
C VAL A 343 -20.50 -13.52 7.43
N VAL A 344 -21.38 -13.22 6.48
CA VAL A 344 -22.14 -11.98 6.39
C VAL A 344 -23.59 -12.27 6.77
N SER A 345 -23.96 -11.88 7.98
CA SER A 345 -25.31 -12.07 8.55
C SER A 345 -26.03 -10.76 8.88
N SER A 346 -25.41 -9.62 8.56
CA SER A 346 -25.95 -8.28 8.79
C SER A 346 -26.00 -7.45 7.51
N ASN A 347 -26.89 -6.45 7.48
CA ASN A 347 -27.00 -5.51 6.38
C ASN A 347 -25.76 -4.61 6.28
N VAL A 348 -25.42 -4.25 5.04
CA VAL A 348 -24.43 -3.21 4.75
C VAL A 348 -25.08 -1.84 4.98
N THR A 349 -24.55 -1.11 5.95
CA THR A 349 -24.88 0.29 6.24
C THR A 349 -23.62 1.14 6.01
N GLY A 350 -23.76 2.31 5.37
CA GLY A 350 -22.59 3.10 4.96
C GLY A 350 -21.79 2.44 3.82
N THR A 351 -20.47 2.56 3.83
CA THR A 351 -19.60 1.97 2.78
C THR A 351 -18.95 0.68 3.28
N ALA A 352 -19.05 -0.40 2.51
CA ALA A 352 -18.36 -1.67 2.77
C ALA A 352 -17.50 -2.11 1.58
N TYR A 353 -16.44 -2.87 1.86
CA TYR A 353 -15.51 -3.40 0.87
C TYR A 353 -15.38 -4.91 1.04
N TRP A 354 -15.61 -5.65 -0.04
CA TRP A 354 -15.46 -7.10 -0.10
C TRP A 354 -14.26 -7.47 -0.97
N THR A 355 -13.27 -8.08 -0.35
CA THR A 355 -11.92 -8.21 -0.89
C THR A 355 -11.60 -9.59 -1.46
N ALA A 356 -10.71 -9.67 -2.44
CA ALA A 356 -10.45 -10.92 -3.19
C ALA A 356 -9.75 -11.99 -2.36
N ASN A 357 -9.10 -11.59 -1.25
CA ASN A 357 -8.49 -12.50 -0.29
C ASN A 357 -9.51 -13.13 0.69
N ASN A 358 -10.80 -12.89 0.51
CA ASN A 358 -11.87 -13.47 1.33
C ASN A 358 -12.89 -14.20 0.45
N THR A 359 -13.47 -15.26 1.01
CA THR A 359 -14.75 -15.82 0.56
C THR A 359 -15.84 -15.35 1.50
N TYR A 360 -16.82 -14.62 0.98
CA TYR A 360 -17.94 -14.11 1.75
C TYR A 360 -19.10 -15.10 1.73
N HIS A 361 -19.54 -15.57 2.89
CA HIS A 361 -20.67 -16.49 3.06
C HIS A 361 -21.89 -15.72 3.53
N LEU A 362 -22.89 -15.54 2.67
CA LEU A 362 -24.15 -14.91 3.04
C LEU A 362 -24.96 -15.88 3.91
N ASP A 363 -25.22 -15.49 5.15
CA ASP A 363 -26.06 -16.21 6.10
C ASP A 363 -27.42 -15.51 6.22
N GLY A 364 -28.36 -15.92 5.37
CA GLY A 364 -29.67 -15.27 5.22
C GLY A 364 -29.66 -14.05 4.30
N GLY A 365 -30.71 -13.23 4.43
CA GLY A 365 -30.94 -12.05 3.58
C GLY A 365 -30.09 -10.85 4.00
N VAL A 366 -29.10 -10.49 3.18
CA VAL A 366 -28.23 -9.32 3.37
C VAL A 366 -28.68 -8.19 2.46
N PHE A 367 -28.96 -7.02 3.04
CA PHE A 367 -29.32 -5.83 2.27
C PHE A 367 -28.19 -4.80 2.27
N VAL A 368 -27.90 -4.20 1.11
CA VAL A 368 -27.18 -2.93 1.02
C VAL A 368 -28.23 -1.83 1.16
N GLU A 369 -28.25 -1.16 2.31
CA GLU A 369 -29.35 -0.26 2.70
C GLU A 369 -29.36 1.06 1.90
N PRO A 370 -30.49 1.78 1.84
CA PRO A 370 -30.54 3.07 1.16
C PRO A 370 -29.44 4.04 1.64
N GLY A 371 -28.66 4.59 0.72
CA GLY A 371 -27.52 5.45 1.02
C GLY A 371 -26.20 4.72 1.31
N ALA A 372 -26.22 3.38 1.37
CA ALA A 372 -25.02 2.56 1.52
C ALA A 372 -24.37 2.22 0.17
N THR A 373 -23.08 1.92 0.20
CA THR A 373 -22.26 1.57 -0.95
C THR A 373 -21.48 0.29 -0.68
N LEU A 374 -21.57 -0.70 -1.56
CA LEU A 374 -20.76 -1.92 -1.48
C LEU A 374 -19.74 -1.96 -2.63
N HIS A 375 -18.45 -1.98 -2.31
CA HIS A 375 -17.37 -2.25 -3.25
C HIS A 375 -16.99 -3.73 -3.18
N ILE A 376 -16.81 -4.39 -4.33
CA ILE A 376 -16.36 -5.76 -4.43
C ILE A 376 -15.16 -5.78 -5.39
N GLU A 377 -14.01 -6.18 -4.89
CA GLU A 377 -12.79 -6.34 -5.68
C GLU A 377 -12.93 -7.41 -6.76
N ALA A 378 -12.20 -7.21 -7.86
CA ALA A 378 -11.97 -8.25 -8.85
C ALA A 378 -11.37 -9.51 -8.18
N GLY A 379 -11.92 -10.68 -8.49
CA GLY A 379 -11.48 -11.96 -7.90
C GLY A 379 -12.24 -12.39 -6.64
N THR A 380 -13.08 -11.53 -6.05
CA THR A 380 -13.85 -11.89 -4.84
C THR A 380 -14.86 -13.01 -5.10
N VAL A 381 -14.94 -13.96 -4.16
CA VAL A 381 -15.94 -15.03 -4.15
C VAL A 381 -17.00 -14.73 -3.08
N VAL A 382 -18.26 -14.78 -3.48
CA VAL A 382 -19.42 -14.66 -2.60
C VAL A 382 -20.28 -15.92 -2.73
N LYS A 383 -20.51 -16.59 -1.61
CA LYS A 383 -21.27 -17.84 -1.52
C LYS A 383 -22.52 -17.65 -0.67
N GLY A 384 -23.67 -18.15 -1.15
CA GLY A 384 -24.87 -18.26 -0.31
C GLY A 384 -24.84 -19.53 0.54
N MET A 385 -25.00 -19.40 1.86
CA MET A 385 -25.20 -20.55 2.75
C MET A 385 -26.52 -21.29 2.45
N PRO A 386 -26.64 -22.58 2.77
CA PRO A 386 -27.84 -23.36 2.54
C PRO A 386 -29.05 -22.79 3.29
N GLY A 387 -30.12 -22.52 2.55
CA GLY A 387 -31.38 -22.01 3.07
C GLY A 387 -32.53 -22.29 2.12
N GLN A 388 -33.77 -22.27 2.62
CA GLN A 388 -34.98 -22.45 1.82
C GLN A 388 -36.08 -21.49 2.30
N GLY A 389 -36.88 -20.97 1.36
CA GLY A 389 -37.98 -20.07 1.70
C GLY A 389 -37.46 -18.79 2.34
N GLU A 390 -37.98 -18.43 3.51
CA GLU A 390 -37.61 -17.22 4.26
C GLU A 390 -36.16 -17.26 4.76
N GLU A 391 -35.57 -18.45 4.90
CA GLU A 391 -34.17 -18.64 5.33
C GLU A 391 -33.18 -18.65 4.15
N SER A 392 -33.60 -18.30 2.93
CA SER A 392 -32.71 -18.32 1.77
C SER A 392 -31.65 -17.22 1.88
N SER A 393 -30.39 -17.55 1.60
CA SER A 393 -29.33 -16.56 1.54
C SER A 393 -29.36 -15.76 0.24
N TYR A 394 -29.29 -14.43 0.34
CA TYR A 394 -29.25 -13.54 -0.83
C TYR A 394 -28.60 -12.20 -0.48
N LEU A 395 -28.05 -11.54 -1.50
CA LEU A 395 -27.63 -10.14 -1.43
C LEU A 395 -28.64 -9.28 -2.18
N CYS A 396 -29.19 -8.27 -1.53
CA CYS A 396 -30.15 -7.34 -2.11
C CYS A 396 -29.61 -5.91 -2.04
N VAL A 397 -29.39 -5.28 -3.19
CA VAL A 397 -29.04 -3.84 -3.24
C VAL A 397 -30.34 -3.04 -3.21
N ALA A 398 -30.63 -2.41 -2.08
CA ALA A 398 -31.89 -1.71 -1.88
C ALA A 398 -31.99 -0.44 -2.73
N LYS A 399 -33.21 0.07 -2.91
CA LYS A 399 -33.42 1.34 -3.63
C LYS A 399 -32.67 2.47 -2.92
N GLY A 400 -31.77 3.14 -3.66
CA GLY A 400 -30.95 4.24 -3.15
C GLY A 400 -29.58 3.80 -2.62
N ALA A 401 -29.25 2.50 -2.69
CA ALA A 401 -27.92 1.98 -2.45
C ALA A 401 -27.09 1.92 -3.74
N GLN A 402 -25.78 1.72 -3.60
CA GLN A 402 -24.83 1.55 -4.71
C GLN A 402 -24.02 0.25 -4.54
N ILE A 403 -23.62 -0.35 -5.66
CA ILE A 403 -22.66 -1.46 -5.71
C ILE A 403 -21.64 -1.19 -6.81
N PHE A 404 -20.36 -1.41 -6.50
CA PHE A 404 -19.24 -1.32 -7.42
C PHE A 404 -18.54 -2.69 -7.44
N ALA A 405 -18.80 -3.49 -8.46
CA ALA A 405 -18.30 -4.86 -8.59
C ALA A 405 -17.66 -5.03 -9.98
N GLU A 406 -16.43 -4.56 -10.11
CA GLU A 406 -15.70 -4.45 -11.39
C GLU A 406 -14.66 -5.59 -11.52
N GLY A 407 -15.14 -6.82 -11.76
CA GLY A 407 -14.25 -7.95 -12.06
C GLY A 407 -13.50 -7.80 -13.39
N THR A 408 -12.36 -8.47 -13.51
CA THR A 408 -11.57 -8.50 -14.76
C THR A 408 -11.67 -9.87 -15.45
N ALA A 409 -11.14 -9.97 -16.68
CA ALA A 409 -11.06 -11.25 -17.38
C ALA A 409 -10.20 -12.29 -16.63
N ASP A 410 -9.14 -11.83 -15.97
CA ASP A 410 -8.22 -12.68 -15.22
C ASP A 410 -8.67 -12.91 -13.77
N ALA A 411 -9.50 -12.01 -13.22
CA ALA A 411 -10.02 -12.06 -11.86
C ALA A 411 -11.53 -11.72 -11.81
N PRO A 412 -12.41 -12.65 -12.23
CA PRO A 412 -13.85 -12.42 -12.18
C PRO A 412 -14.38 -12.41 -10.74
N ILE A 413 -15.44 -11.65 -10.49
CA ILE A 413 -16.22 -11.74 -9.24
C ILE A 413 -17.20 -12.90 -9.38
N ILE A 414 -17.20 -13.82 -8.42
CA ILE A 414 -17.99 -15.05 -8.47
C ILE A 414 -19.05 -15.05 -7.38
N PHE A 415 -20.33 -15.04 -7.77
CA PHE A 415 -21.45 -15.33 -6.88
C PHE A 415 -21.92 -16.78 -7.09
N THR A 416 -21.90 -17.59 -6.04
CA THR A 416 -22.28 -19.02 -6.09
C THR A 416 -22.90 -19.52 -4.77
N PHE A 417 -22.99 -20.83 -4.57
CA PHE A 417 -23.46 -21.49 -3.34
C PHE A 417 -22.30 -22.03 -2.50
N GLU A 418 -22.52 -22.18 -1.19
CA GLU A 418 -21.48 -22.59 -0.22
C GLU A 418 -20.66 -23.82 -0.67
N ALA A 419 -21.37 -24.85 -1.12
CA ALA A 419 -20.77 -26.12 -1.52
C ALA A 419 -20.14 -26.14 -2.94
N ASP A 420 -20.07 -25.01 -3.66
CA ASP A 420 -19.42 -24.95 -4.96
C ASP A 420 -17.88 -24.97 -4.80
N PRO A 421 -17.17 -26.00 -5.31
CA PRO A 421 -15.72 -26.09 -5.23
C PRO A 421 -14.98 -25.20 -6.24
N LEU A 422 -15.69 -24.48 -7.12
CA LEU A 422 -15.13 -23.53 -8.10
C LEU A 422 -14.21 -24.15 -9.18
N ASP A 423 -14.18 -25.48 -9.28
CA ASP A 423 -13.39 -26.23 -10.27
C ASP A 423 -14.20 -26.64 -11.52
N GLY A 424 -15.45 -26.16 -11.62
CA GLY A 424 -16.39 -26.52 -12.68
C GLY A 424 -17.03 -27.91 -12.56
N SER A 425 -16.71 -28.69 -11.52
CA SER A 425 -17.28 -30.03 -11.30
C SER A 425 -18.80 -30.00 -11.04
N THR A 426 -19.33 -28.87 -10.57
CA THR A 426 -20.75 -28.64 -10.28
C THR A 426 -21.60 -28.35 -11.51
N LEU A 427 -20.99 -28.11 -12.67
CA LEU A 427 -21.69 -27.89 -13.95
C LEU A 427 -22.46 -29.13 -14.45
N ASN A 428 -22.12 -30.32 -13.92
CA ASN A 428 -22.78 -31.58 -14.30
C ASN A 428 -24.04 -31.90 -13.48
N TYR A 429 -24.52 -31.01 -12.61
CA TYR A 429 -25.79 -31.19 -11.93
C TYR A 429 -26.98 -30.90 -12.88
N LYS A 430 -27.10 -31.73 -13.93
CA LYS A 430 -28.38 -31.94 -14.61
C LYS A 430 -29.38 -32.30 -13.53
N ARG A 431 -30.36 -31.41 -13.31
CA ARG A 431 -31.59 -31.69 -12.57
C ARG A 431 -32.08 -33.09 -12.91
N THR A 432 -31.87 -34.05 -12.02
CA THR A 432 -32.72 -35.25 -11.92
C THR A 432 -34.06 -34.79 -11.34
N MET A 433 -34.81 -34.00 -12.12
CA MET A 433 -36.25 -33.94 -11.93
C MET A 433 -36.82 -35.20 -12.57
N GLY A 434 -37.20 -36.13 -11.71
CA GLY A 434 -37.92 -37.33 -12.11
C GLY A 434 -39.18 -36.97 -12.89
N GLY A 435 -39.34 -37.65 -14.02
CA GLY A 435 -40.61 -37.83 -14.71
C GLY A 435 -41.26 -36.57 -15.28
N ILE A 436 -41.05 -36.33 -16.57
CA ILE A 436 -42.13 -36.16 -17.55
C ILE A 436 -41.52 -36.40 -18.94
N ASN A 437 -42.02 -37.44 -19.62
CA ASN A 437 -41.75 -37.71 -21.02
C ASN A 437 -42.36 -36.60 -21.90
N SER A 438 -41.60 -36.22 -22.92
CA SER A 438 -41.99 -35.59 -24.19
C SER A 438 -43.43 -35.09 -24.35
N ILE A 439 -43.60 -33.83 -24.78
CA ILE A 439 -44.43 -33.52 -25.96
C ILE A 439 -43.72 -32.42 -26.76
N ARG A 440 -43.70 -32.66 -28.08
CA ARG A 440 -43.16 -31.94 -29.25
C ARG A 440 -42.82 -30.46 -29.15
#